data_AF-A0A939GG03-F1
#
_entry.id   AF-A0A939GG03-F1
#
_cell.length_a   1.000
_cell.length_b   1.000
_cell.length_c   1.000
_cell.angle_alpha   90.00
_cell.angle_beta   90.00
_cell.angle_gamma   90.00
#
_symmetry.space_group_name_H-M   'P 1'
#
loop_
_entity.id
_entity.type
_entity.pdbx_description
1 polymer ?
#
loop_
_entity_poly.entity_id
_entity_poly.type
_entity_poly.pdbx_seq_one_letter_code
_entity_poly.pdbx_strand_id
1 'polypeptide(L)'
;MAPKAIPEIDVWKANVAIAAGLLALHIFTKNHYIGYLYGAFGLIALLFVIPYLSRFIAWVWFKLAEVLGFINTRVLLTVIFFVFLMPVALLYRLRNKNLLNRRNGKGLNTLFKDRSHQYDAADLENVW
;
A
#
# COMPACT_ATOMS: atom_id res chain seq x y z
N MET A 1 -19.99 4.45 18.06
CA MET A 1 -20.13 4.42 16.59
C MET A 1 -20.77 3.10 16.23
N ALA A 2 -22.05 3.09 15.84
CA ALA A 2 -22.75 1.85 15.52
C ALA A 2 -22.05 1.16 14.32
N PRO A 3 -21.88 -0.17 14.31
CA PRO A 3 -21.29 -0.85 13.17
C PRO A 3 -22.12 -0.55 11.93
N LYS A 4 -21.49 0.02 10.90
CA LYS A 4 -22.13 0.24 9.59
C LYS A 4 -22.68 -1.11 9.11
N ALA A 5 -24.00 -1.20 8.93
CA ALA A 5 -24.63 -2.44 8.50
C ALA A 5 -24.04 -2.84 7.14
N ILE A 6 -23.42 -4.03 7.09
CA ILE A 6 -22.86 -4.59 5.86
C ILE A 6 -24.05 -4.88 4.93
N PRO A 7 -24.03 -4.42 3.65
CA PRO A 7 -25.06 -4.75 2.68
C PRO A 7 -25.21 -6.26 2.55
N GLU A 8 -26.44 -6.78 2.47
CA GLU A 8 -26.67 -8.24 2.40
C GLU A 8 -25.96 -8.89 1.20
N ILE A 9 -25.86 -8.17 0.08
CA ILE A 9 -25.12 -8.60 -1.10
C ILE A 9 -23.63 -8.86 -0.81
N ASP A 10 -23.00 -8.08 0.06
CA ASP A 10 -21.59 -8.23 0.38
C ASP A 10 -21.35 -9.38 1.35
N VAL A 11 -22.33 -9.69 2.20
CA VAL A 11 -22.35 -10.92 3.02
C VAL A 11 -22.44 -12.15 2.11
N TRP A 12 -23.31 -12.13 1.09
CA TRP A 12 -23.39 -13.22 0.11
C TRP A 12 -22.07 -13.43 -0.64
N LYS A 13 -21.43 -12.35 -1.11
CA LYS A 13 -20.11 -12.43 -1.76
C LYS A 13 -19.05 -13.00 -0.83
N ALA A 14 -19.02 -12.58 0.44
CA ALA A 14 -18.08 -13.09 1.42
C ALA A 14 -18.28 -14.60 1.65
N ASN A 15 -19.52 -15.06 1.82
CA ASN A 15 -19.84 -16.47 1.97
C ASN A 15 -19.40 -17.29 0.73
N VAL A 16 -19.68 -16.80 -0.48
CA VAL A 16 -19.28 -17.46 -1.73
C VAL A 16 -17.74 -17.49 -1.86
N ALA A 17 -17.05 -16.40 -1.51
CA ALA A 17 -15.59 -16.35 -1.54
C ALA A 17 -14.97 -17.34 -0.54
N ILE A 18 -15.51 -17.43 0.67
CA ILE A 18 -15.09 -18.41 1.69
C ILE A 18 -15.32 -19.84 1.18
N ALA A 19 -16.50 -20.11 0.62
CA ALA A 19 -16.82 -21.42 0.05
C ALA A 19 -15.86 -21.79 -1.11
N ALA A 20 -15.62 -20.86 -2.03
CA ALA A 20 -14.69 -21.04 -3.13
C ALA A 20 -13.24 -21.28 -2.64
N GLY A 21 -12.81 -20.55 -1.60
CA GLY A 21 -11.49 -20.74 -0.97
C GLY A 21 -11.33 -22.14 -0.36
N LEU A 22 -12.35 -22.63 0.35
CA LEU A 22 -12.36 -23.98 0.91
C LEU A 22 -12.34 -25.06 -0.18
N LEU A 23 -13.11 -24.88 -1.26
CA LEU A 23 -13.10 -25.78 -2.41
C LEU A 23 -11.74 -25.79 -3.13
N ALA A 24 -11.14 -24.62 -3.33
CA ALA A 24 -9.81 -24.52 -3.92
C ALA A 24 -8.75 -25.21 -3.06
N LEU A 25 -8.81 -25.03 -1.73
CA LEU A 25 -7.92 -25.71 -0.79
C LEU A 25 -8.08 -27.23 -0.87
N HIS A 26 -9.30 -27.73 -1.02
CA HIS A 26 -9.57 -29.15 -1.24
C HIS A 26 -8.93 -29.66 -2.54
N ILE A 27 -9.06 -28.95 -3.65
CA ILE A 27 -8.48 -29.34 -4.94
C ILE A 27 -6.94 -29.35 -4.88
N PHE A 28 -6.33 -28.38 -4.19
CA PHE A 28 -4.87 -28.31 -4.02
C PHE A 28 -4.33 -29.39 -3.07
N THR A 29 -5.13 -29.79 -2.07
CA THR A 29 -4.75 -30.83 -1.13
C THR A 29 -5.12 -32.19 -1.73
N LYS A 30 -4.21 -32.78 -2.53
CA LYS A 30 -4.30 -34.13 -3.16
C LYS A 30 -4.50 -35.31 -2.19
N ASN A 31 -4.97 -35.08 -0.96
CA ASN A 31 -5.08 -36.07 0.09
C ASN A 31 -6.52 -36.63 0.13
N HIS A 32 -6.65 -37.96 0.07
CA HIS A 32 -7.91 -38.73 -0.05
C HIS A 32 -8.80 -38.69 1.22
N TYR A 33 -8.65 -37.68 2.08
CA TYR A 33 -9.44 -37.55 3.31
C TYR A 33 -10.75 -36.83 3.01
N ILE A 34 -11.72 -37.62 2.56
CA ILE A 34 -13.13 -37.24 2.31
C ILE A 34 -13.77 -36.54 3.54
N GLY A 35 -13.21 -36.73 4.75
CA GLY A 35 -13.63 -36.03 5.96
C GLY A 35 -13.51 -34.49 5.89
N TYR A 36 -12.52 -33.95 5.19
CA TYR A 36 -12.41 -32.48 4.99
C TYR A 36 -13.50 -31.96 4.05
N LEU A 37 -13.96 -32.79 3.11
CA LEU A 37 -15.04 -32.47 2.19
C LEU A 37 -16.37 -32.32 2.94
N TYR A 38 -16.73 -33.28 3.78
CA TYR A 38 -17.94 -33.20 4.61
C TYR A 38 -17.87 -32.07 5.65
N GLY A 39 -16.69 -31.82 6.23
CA GLY A 39 -16.47 -30.70 7.14
C GLY A 39 -16.65 -29.33 6.47
N ALA A 40 -16.07 -29.14 5.29
CA ALA A 40 -16.21 -27.91 4.52
C ALA A 40 -17.66 -27.70 4.04
N PHE A 41 -18.31 -28.75 3.54
CA PHE A 41 -19.70 -28.68 3.08
C PHE A 41 -20.68 -28.43 4.24
N GLY A 42 -20.46 -29.08 5.39
CA GLY A 42 -21.24 -28.86 6.61
C GLY A 42 -21.07 -27.45 7.16
N LEU A 43 -19.85 -26.90 7.14
CA LEU A 43 -19.58 -25.53 7.55
C LEU A 43 -20.27 -24.51 6.62
N ILE A 44 -20.21 -24.72 5.29
CA ILE A 44 -20.88 -23.87 4.31
C ILE A 44 -22.40 -23.93 4.48
N ALA A 45 -22.96 -25.13 4.66
CA ALA A 45 -24.39 -25.30 4.90
C ALA A 45 -24.83 -24.60 6.21
N LEU A 46 -24.05 -24.73 7.28
CA LEU A 46 -24.33 -24.07 8.57
C LEU A 46 -24.27 -22.54 8.46
N LEU A 47 -23.32 -22.01 7.68
CA LEU A 47 -23.19 -20.58 7.39
C LEU A 47 -24.40 -20.03 6.62
N PHE A 48 -25.00 -20.82 5.72
CA PHE A 48 -26.20 -20.44 4.98
C PHE A 48 -27.47 -20.48 5.83
N VAL A 49 -27.56 -21.40 6.80
CA VAL A 49 -28.77 -21.59 7.63
C VAL A 49 -28.91 -20.52 8.71
N ILE A 50 -27.79 -19.98 9.23
CA ILE A 50 -27.80 -19.04 10.36
C ILE A 50 -27.36 -17.64 9.89
N PRO A 51 -28.31 -16.73 9.57
CA PRO A 51 -27.99 -15.41 9.01
C PRO A 51 -27.20 -14.53 9.98
N TYR A 52 -27.40 -14.68 11.29
CA TYR A 52 -26.64 -13.96 12.31
C TYR A 52 -25.16 -14.34 12.31
N LEU A 53 -24.86 -15.65 12.21
CA LEU A 53 -23.49 -16.16 12.19
C LEU A 53 -22.76 -15.76 10.91
N SER A 54 -23.45 -15.82 9.76
CA SER A 54 -22.91 -15.35 8.49
C SER A 54 -22.53 -13.87 8.52
N ARG A 55 -23.39 -13.00 9.09
CA ARG A 55 -23.07 -11.57 9.26
C ARG A 55 -21.84 -11.36 10.14
N PHE A 56 -21.70 -12.13 11.22
CA PHE A 56 -20.52 -12.05 12.09
C PHE A 56 -19.24 -12.51 11.38
N ILE A 57 -19.29 -13.64 10.66
CA ILE A 57 -18.13 -14.14 9.89
C ILE A 57 -17.71 -13.15 8.82
N ALA A 58 -18.67 -12.57 8.09
CA ALA A 58 -18.40 -11.58 7.05
C ALA A 58 -17.78 -10.32 7.67
N TRP A 59 -18.27 -9.87 8.82
CA TRP A 59 -17.68 -8.74 9.53
C TRP A 59 -16.22 -8.99 9.93
N VAL A 60 -15.91 -10.16 10.48
CA VAL A 60 -14.53 -10.55 10.80
C VAL A 60 -13.68 -10.62 9.54
N TRP A 61 -14.19 -11.22 8.46
CA TRP A 61 -13.50 -11.32 7.18
C TRP A 61 -13.15 -9.95 6.59
N PHE A 62 -14.12 -9.03 6.57
CA PHE A 62 -13.88 -7.67 6.09
C PHE A 62 -12.90 -6.90 7.00
N LYS A 63 -12.95 -7.12 8.31
CA LYS A 63 -11.96 -6.54 9.23
C LYS A 63 -10.54 -7.04 8.96
N LEU A 64 -10.37 -8.33 8.69
CA LEU A 64 -9.08 -8.88 8.27
C LEU A 64 -8.64 -8.29 6.93
N ALA A 65 -9.54 -8.17 5.96
CA ALA A 65 -9.25 -7.58 4.66
C ALA A 65 -8.84 -6.09 4.77
N GLU A 66 -9.45 -5.33 5.68
CA GLU A 66 -9.08 -3.93 5.95
C GLU A 66 -7.65 -3.81 6.50
N VAL A 67 -7.30 -4.66 7.47
CA VAL A 67 -5.95 -4.71 8.05
C VAL A 67 -4.93 -5.15 7.00
N LEU A 68 -5.24 -6.18 6.22
CA LEU A 68 -4.39 -6.63 5.12
C LEU A 68 -4.22 -5.56 4.05
N GLY A 69 -5.28 -4.84 3.68
CA GLY A 69 -5.23 -3.74 2.73
C GLY A 69 -4.34 -2.58 3.21
N PHE A 70 -4.40 -2.26 4.51
CA PHE A 70 -3.55 -1.25 5.12
C PHE A 70 -2.07 -1.64 5.09
N ILE A 71 -1.75 -2.89 5.41
CA ILE A 71 -0.38 -3.42 5.37
C ILE A 71 0.10 -3.46 3.91
N ASN A 72 -0.71 -4.01 3.01
CA ASN A 72 -0.37 -4.15 1.59
C ASN A 72 -0.03 -2.81 0.94
N THR A 73 -0.80 -1.76 1.23
CA THR A 73 -0.53 -0.42 0.69
C THR A 73 0.85 0.10 1.12
N ARG A 74 1.23 -0.06 2.40
CA ARG A 74 2.57 0.34 2.88
C ARG A 74 3.68 -0.50 2.27
N VAL A 75 3.49 -1.81 2.21
CA VAL A 75 4.46 -2.73 1.63
C VAL A 75 4.68 -2.40 0.16
N LEU A 76 3.60 -2.26 -0.61
CA LEU A 76 3.66 -1.94 -2.03
C LEU A 76 4.38 -0.61 -2.27
N LEU A 77 4.03 0.45 -1.53
CA LEU A 77 4.69 1.76 -1.65
C LEU A 77 6.17 1.68 -1.29
N THR A 78 6.51 0.92 -0.24
CA THR A 78 7.90 0.73 0.19
C THR A 78 8.70 -0.02 -0.87
N VAL A 79 8.14 -1.10 -1.43
CA VAL A 79 8.76 -1.86 -2.52
C VAL A 79 8.97 -0.97 -3.74
N ILE A 80 7.95 -0.22 -4.17
CA ILE A 80 8.07 0.72 -5.30
C ILE A 80 9.15 1.77 -5.03
N PHE A 81 9.19 2.32 -3.81
CA PHE A 81 10.20 3.29 -3.43
C PHE A 81 11.61 2.71 -3.56
N PHE A 82 11.86 1.52 -3.02
CA PHE A 82 13.18 0.90 -3.05
C PHE A 82 13.58 0.36 -4.43
N VAL A 83 12.63 -0.13 -5.23
CA VAL A 83 12.92 -0.73 -6.54
C VAL A 83 13.04 0.32 -7.65
N PHE A 84 12.30 1.43 -7.57
CA PHE A 84 12.29 2.45 -8.63
C PHE A 84 12.90 3.77 -8.16
N LEU A 85 12.31 4.42 -7.15
CA LEU A 85 12.71 5.77 -6.73
C LEU A 85 14.14 5.81 -6.18
N MET A 86 14.51 4.85 -5.34
CA MET A 86 15.82 4.79 -4.70
C MET A 86 16.97 4.62 -5.72
N PRO A 87 16.95 3.64 -6.65
CA PRO A 87 18.00 3.54 -7.66
C PRO A 87 18.02 4.74 -8.60
N VAL A 88 16.87 5.29 -8.99
CA VAL A 88 16.82 6.53 -9.79
C VAL A 88 17.49 7.70 -9.05
N ALA A 89 17.21 7.87 -7.75
CA ALA A 89 17.84 8.89 -6.92
C ALA A 89 19.34 8.66 -6.74
N LEU A 90 19.79 7.40 -6.62
CA LEU A 90 21.21 7.07 -6.55
C LEU A 90 21.93 7.36 -7.86
N LEU A 91 21.36 6.95 -9.01
CA LEU A 91 21.91 7.26 -10.34
C LEU A 91 22.00 8.77 -10.56
N TYR A 92 20.95 9.50 -10.16
CA TYR A 92 20.94 10.95 -10.20
C TYR A 92 22.02 11.56 -9.31
N ARG A 93 22.21 11.06 -8.08
CA ARG A 93 23.23 11.52 -7.14
C ARG A 93 24.65 11.21 -7.61
N LEU A 94 24.86 10.08 -8.29
CA LEU A 94 26.14 9.71 -8.90
C LEU A 94 26.49 10.64 -10.06
N ARG A 95 25.51 11.00 -10.91
CA ARG A 95 25.73 11.87 -12.06
C ARG A 95 25.82 13.36 -11.68
N ASN A 96 25.00 13.83 -10.75
CA ASN A 96 24.90 15.23 -10.38
C ASN A 96 25.49 15.49 -8.98
N LYS A 97 26.78 15.85 -8.95
CA LYS A 97 27.53 16.07 -7.70
C LYS A 97 27.14 17.36 -6.95
N ASN A 98 26.56 18.37 -7.62
CA ASN A 98 26.23 19.66 -7.00
C ASN A 98 25.16 20.43 -7.80
N LEU A 99 23.89 20.19 -7.52
CA LEU A 99 22.78 20.92 -8.15
C LEU A 99 22.37 22.16 -7.34
N LEU A 100 22.44 22.04 -6.03
CA LEU A 100 22.00 23.06 -5.08
C LEU A 100 23.15 23.90 -4.53
N ASN A 101 24.37 23.78 -5.09
CA ASN A 101 25.58 24.43 -4.57
C ASN A 101 25.80 24.24 -3.06
N ARG A 102 25.16 23.22 -2.44
CA ARG A 102 25.05 23.03 -0.98
C ARG A 102 26.33 22.56 -0.30
N ARG A 103 27.31 22.11 -1.09
CA ARG A 103 28.63 21.73 -0.62
C ARG A 103 29.58 22.75 -1.22
N ASN A 104 30.08 23.66 -0.40
CA ASN A 104 31.00 24.74 -0.78
C ASN A 104 32.03 24.18 -1.76
N GLY A 105 31.86 24.51 -3.04
CA GLY A 105 32.83 24.13 -4.05
C GLY A 105 34.12 24.83 -3.67
N LYS A 106 35.20 24.04 -3.47
CA LYS A 106 36.57 24.56 -3.35
C LYS A 106 36.89 25.31 -2.04
N GLY A 107 36.55 24.76 -0.87
CA GLY A 107 37.18 25.18 0.41
C GLY A 107 36.73 26.52 0.98
N LEU A 108 35.61 27.07 0.51
CA LEU A 108 35.00 28.26 1.09
C LEU A 108 34.23 27.90 2.38
N ASN A 109 34.20 28.79 3.37
CA ASN A 109 33.43 28.61 4.62
C ASN A 109 31.96 29.04 4.46
N THR A 110 31.61 29.71 3.37
CA THR A 110 30.27 30.28 3.16
C THR A 110 29.78 30.03 1.73
N LEU A 111 28.45 30.07 1.55
CA LEU A 111 27.79 30.00 0.24
C LEU A 111 27.68 31.38 -0.44
N PHE A 112 28.07 32.45 0.26
CA PHE A 112 28.05 33.80 -0.27
C PHE A 112 29.10 33.93 -1.37
N LYS A 113 28.71 34.53 -2.50
CA LYS A 113 29.62 34.92 -3.58
C LYS A 113 29.74 36.43 -3.55
N ASP A 114 30.96 36.95 -3.47
CA ASP A 114 31.19 38.37 -3.67
C ASP A 114 30.74 38.76 -5.08
N ARG A 115 29.82 39.73 -5.17
CA ARG A 115 29.49 40.39 -6.43
C ARG A 115 30.18 41.74 -6.45
N SER A 116 31.28 41.83 -7.19
CA SER A 116 31.91 43.10 -7.55
C SER A 116 31.23 43.71 -8.78
N HIS A 117 29.91 43.88 -8.73
CA HIS A 117 29.14 44.51 -9.81
C HIS A 117 29.08 46.02 -9.56
N GLN A 118 29.48 46.83 -10.53
CA GLN A 118 29.27 48.28 -10.46
C GLN A 118 27.85 48.56 -10.93
N TYR A 119 27.02 49.05 -10.01
CA TYR A 119 25.63 49.38 -10.27
C TYR A 119 25.53 50.54 -11.24
N ASP A 120 24.75 50.36 -12.30
CA ASP A 120 24.39 51.41 -13.24
C ASP A 120 22.91 51.80 -13.09
N ALA A 121 22.52 52.97 -13.62
CA ALA A 121 21.16 53.49 -13.54
C ALA A 121 20.11 52.51 -14.12
N ALA A 122 20.50 51.71 -15.12
CA ALA A 122 19.67 50.68 -15.72
C ALA A 122 19.32 49.53 -14.75
N ASP A 123 20.18 49.23 -13.77
CA ASP A 123 19.93 48.18 -12.77
C ASP A 123 18.87 48.60 -11.72
N LEU A 124 18.58 49.90 -11.64
CA LEU A 124 17.57 50.46 -10.73
C LEU A 124 16.18 50.57 -11.36
N GLU A 125 16.06 50.32 -12.67
CA GLU A 125 14.80 50.43 -13.39
C GLU A 125 13.86 49.24 -13.11
N ASN A 126 14.40 48.08 -12.74
CA ASN A 126 13.63 46.92 -12.27
C ASN A 126 14.30 46.27 -11.04
N VAL A 127 13.90 46.73 -9.86
CA VAL A 127 14.48 46.34 -8.56
C VAL A 127 13.90 45.03 -7.99
N TRP A 128 13.01 44.35 -8.71
CA TRP A 128 12.23 43.20 -8.24
C TRP A 128 12.48 41.93 -9.04
#